data_AF-A0A0U5JV72-F1
#
_entry.id   AF-A0A0U5JV72-F1
#
_cell.length_a   1.000
_cell.length_b   1.000
_cell.length_c   1.000
_cell.angle_alpha   90.00
_cell.angle_beta   90.00
_cell.angle_gamma   90.00
#
_symmetry.space_group_name_H-M   'P 1'
#
loop_
_entity.id
_entity.type
_entity.pdbx_description
1 polymer ?
#
loop_
_entity_poly.entity_id
_entity_poly.type
_entity_poly.pdbx_seq_one_letter_code
_entity_poly.pdbx_strand_id
1 'polypeptide(L)'
;MDNKMREIDKNQYIGSGFSAYGGELEVLLTYQDDKIQDLQVIKHHESEMGQWALDELPGKIIAANSADVDGITGASATSRAIKEATKDALQQAQQN
;
A
#
# COMPACT_ATOMS: atom_id res chain seq x y z
N MET A 1 -27.31 -2.79 -2.52
CA MET A 1 -26.20 -2.71 -1.56
C MET A 1 -24.97 -2.42 -2.38
N ASP A 2 -24.47 -1.21 -2.21
CA ASP A 2 -23.68 -0.43 -3.16
C ASP A 2 -22.31 -1.03 -3.41
N ASN A 3 -22.20 -1.84 -4.46
CA ASN A 3 -20.92 -2.23 -5.02
C ASN A 3 -20.41 -1.03 -5.84
N LYS A 4 -19.97 0.03 -5.14
CA LYS A 4 -19.05 1.01 -5.72
C LYS A 4 -17.77 0.22 -6.04
N MET A 5 -17.73 -0.41 -7.21
CA MET A 5 -16.46 -0.58 -7.91
C MET A 5 -15.90 0.83 -7.96
N ARG A 6 -14.92 1.14 -7.11
CA ARG A 6 -14.12 2.35 -7.27
C ARG A 6 -13.66 2.28 -8.73
N GLU A 7 -14.11 3.21 -9.57
CA GLU A 7 -13.54 3.39 -10.89
C GLU A 7 -12.09 3.80 -10.65
N ILE A 8 -11.22 2.81 -10.61
CA ILE A 8 -9.78 3.00 -10.57
C ILE A 8 -9.33 3.17 -12.01
N ASP A 9 -8.41 4.11 -12.22
CA ASP A 9 -7.85 4.38 -13.55
C ASP A 9 -7.07 3.15 -14.07
N LYS A 10 -6.81 3.09 -15.38
CA LYS A 10 -6.06 1.96 -15.99
C LYS A 10 -4.64 1.79 -15.43
N ASN A 11 -4.08 2.87 -14.90
CA ASN A 11 -2.77 2.92 -14.27
C ASN A 11 -2.86 2.76 -12.74
N GLN A 12 -4.03 2.39 -12.21
CA GLN A 12 -4.24 2.16 -10.78
C GLN A 12 -4.46 0.69 -10.47
N TYR A 13 -3.83 0.25 -9.38
CA TYR A 13 -3.77 -1.15 -8.98
C TYR A 13 -4.04 -1.25 -7.49
N ILE A 14 -4.92 -2.16 -7.10
CA ILE A 14 -5.23 -2.41 -5.69
C ILE A 14 -4.42 -3.60 -5.23
N GLY A 15 -3.59 -3.38 -4.21
CA GLY A 15 -2.83 -4.43 -3.58
C GLY A 15 -3.25 -4.65 -2.14
N SER A 16 -3.12 -5.89 -1.68
CA SER A 16 -3.55 -6.32 -0.35
C SER A 16 -2.40 -6.87 0.48
N GLY A 17 -2.38 -6.53 1.76
CA GLY A 17 -1.38 -6.98 2.73
C GLY A 17 -2.04 -7.33 4.06
N PHE A 18 -1.37 -8.20 4.82
CA PHE A 18 -1.88 -8.66 6.12
C PHE A 18 -0.93 -8.24 7.23
N SER A 19 -1.45 -7.55 8.23
CA SER A 19 -0.70 -7.33 9.46
C SER A 19 -0.72 -8.59 10.32
N ALA A 20 0.32 -8.76 11.14
CA ALA A 20 0.51 -9.96 11.96
C ALA A 20 -0.64 -10.26 12.93
N TYR A 21 -1.57 -9.31 13.13
CA TYR A 21 -2.73 -9.43 14.01
C TYR A 21 -4.04 -9.73 13.27
N GLY A 22 -3.98 -10.09 11.98
CA GLY A 22 -5.16 -10.37 11.16
C GLY A 22 -5.86 -9.12 10.63
N GLY A 23 -5.20 -7.95 10.70
CA GLY A 23 -5.68 -6.73 10.08
C GLY A 23 -5.43 -6.78 8.58
N GLU A 24 -6.49 -6.77 7.78
CA GLU A 24 -6.39 -6.52 6.35
C GLU A 24 -6.05 -5.05 6.10
N LEU A 25 -5.08 -4.84 5.20
CA LEU A 25 -4.68 -3.54 4.69
C LEU A 25 -4.70 -3.58 3.15
N GLU A 26 -5.36 -2.60 2.55
CA GLU A 26 -5.39 -2.44 1.09
C GLU A 26 -4.79 -1.09 0.72
N VAL A 27 -4.01 -1.08 -0.36
CA VAL A 27 -3.43 0.13 -0.96
C VAL A 27 -3.91 0.31 -2.38
N LEU A 28 -4.07 1.56 -2.80
CA LEU A 28 -4.25 1.97 -4.17
C LEU A 28 -2.93 2.54 -4.68
N LEU A 29 -2.27 1.81 -5.57
CA LEU A 29 -1.04 2.22 -6.24
C LEU A 29 -1.38 2.86 -7.58
N THR A 30 -0.86 4.04 -7.88
CA THR A 30 -0.84 4.59 -9.24
C THR A 30 0.54 4.35 -9.84
N TYR A 31 0.61 3.55 -10.90
CA TYR A 31 1.86 3.17 -11.57
C TYR A 31 1.84 3.57 -13.04
N GLN A 32 2.79 4.41 -13.44
CA GLN A 32 2.88 4.94 -14.80
C GLN A 32 4.34 5.20 -15.18
N ASP A 33 4.70 4.93 -16.43
CA ASP A 33 6.04 5.16 -17.00
C ASP A 33 7.14 4.48 -16.17
N ASP A 34 6.88 3.23 -15.77
CA ASP A 34 7.72 2.41 -14.90
C ASP A 34 8.04 3.02 -13.51
N LYS A 35 7.12 3.86 -13.03
CA LYS A 35 7.27 4.56 -11.75
C LYS A 35 5.98 4.58 -10.93
N ILE A 36 6.16 4.50 -9.62
CA ILE A 36 5.12 4.75 -8.63
C ILE A 36 4.87 6.25 -8.58
N GLN A 37 3.70 6.68 -9.04
CA GLN A 37 3.28 8.08 -9.03
C GLN A 37 2.60 8.44 -7.71
N ASP A 38 1.82 7.50 -7.17
CA ASP A 38 1.07 7.69 -5.95
C ASP A 38 0.80 6.35 -5.27
N LEU A 39 0.61 6.40 -3.95
CA LEU A 39 0.31 5.25 -3.13
C LEU A 39 -0.56 5.69 -1.94
N GLN A 40 -1.79 5.20 -1.90
CA GLN A 40 -2.75 5.54 -0.86
C GLN A 40 -3.19 4.31 -0.10
N VAL A 41 -3.25 4.37 1.23
CA VAL A 41 -3.88 3.31 2.01
C VAL A 41 -5.39 3.54 1.99
N ILE A 42 -6.14 2.60 1.42
CA ILE A 42 -7.58 2.73 1.19
C ILE A 42 -8.44 1.90 2.16
N LYS A 43 -7.81 0.98 2.89
CA LYS A 43 -8.40 0.16 3.95
C LYS A 43 -7.30 -0.25 4.94
N HIS A 44 -7.55 -0.12 6.24
CA HIS A 44 -6.66 -0.61 7.29
C HIS A 44 -7.46 -0.83 8.59
N HIS A 45 -6.92 -1.67 9.49
CA HIS A 45 -7.48 -1.93 10.82
C HIS A 45 -6.44 -1.69 11.94
N GLU A 46 -5.44 -0.87 11.64
CA GLU A 46 -4.30 -0.63 12.52
C GLU A 46 -4.64 0.30 13.69
N SER A 47 -3.92 0.14 14.80
CA SER A 47 -4.04 1.00 15.98
C SER A 47 -3.31 2.33 15.79
N GLU A 48 -3.44 3.25 16.76
CA GLU A 48 -2.73 4.54 16.74
C GLU A 48 -1.21 4.39 16.54
N MET A 49 -0.60 3.31 17.06
CA MET A 49 0.83 3.04 16.84
C MET A 49 1.16 2.76 15.37
N GLY A 50 0.23 2.15 14.63
CA GLY A 50 0.38 1.88 13.21
C GLY A 50 0.17 3.11 12.32
N GLN A 51 -0.46 4.16 12.85
CA GLN A 51 -0.81 5.36 12.08
C GLN A 51 0.41 6.03 11.45
N TRP A 52 1.53 6.12 12.16
CA TRP A 52 2.77 6.69 11.62
C TRP A 52 3.29 5.93 10.40
N ALA A 53 3.12 4.61 10.35
CA ALA A 53 3.47 3.83 9.16
C ALA A 53 2.52 4.09 8.00
N LEU A 54 1.22 4.28 8.27
CA LEU A 54 0.24 4.63 7.24
C LEU A 54 0.53 5.99 6.61
N ASP A 55 1.02 6.95 7.40
CA ASP A 55 1.27 8.32 6.94
C ASP A 55 2.65 8.47 6.26
N GLU A 56 3.71 7.89 6.83
CA GLU A 56 5.08 8.09 6.33
C GLU A 56 5.51 7.10 5.24
N LEU A 57 5.08 5.84 5.35
CA LEU A 57 5.64 4.77 4.54
C LEU A 57 5.26 4.88 3.06
N PRO A 58 4.03 5.29 2.69
CA PRO A 58 3.69 5.50 1.29
C PRO A 58 4.60 6.54 0.61
N GLY A 59 4.89 7.66 1.29
CA GLY A 59 5.82 8.67 0.78
C GLY A 59 7.24 8.14 0.59
N LYS A 60 7.73 7.31 1.52
CA LYS A 60 9.04 6.65 1.41
C LYS A 60 9.10 5.70 0.21
N ILE A 61 8.05 4.93 -0.02
CA ILE A 61 7.92 3.99 -1.14
C ILE A 61 7.93 4.73 -2.48
N ILE A 62 7.15 5.80 -2.59
CA ILE A 62 7.10 6.64 -3.80
C ILE A 62 8.48 7.24 -4.07
N ALA A 63 9.13 7.81 -3.05
CA ALA A 63 10.46 8.41 -3.17
C ALA A 63 11.55 7.39 -3.56
N ALA A 64 11.47 6.17 -3.03
CA ALA A 64 12.38 5.08 -3.37
C ALA A 64 12.02 4.38 -4.70
N ASN A 65 10.83 4.63 -5.24
CA ASN A 65 10.23 3.87 -6.33
C ASN A 65 10.27 2.35 -6.10
N SER A 66 10.09 1.92 -4.84
CA SER A 66 10.26 0.53 -4.42
C SER A 66 9.50 0.26 -3.13
N ALA A 67 8.92 -0.94 -3.02
CA ALA A 67 8.33 -1.42 -1.77
C ALA A 67 9.39 -1.91 -0.75
N ASP A 68 10.67 -1.96 -1.12
CA ASP A 68 11.78 -2.37 -0.26
C ASP A 68 12.37 -1.17 0.49
N VAL A 69 11.58 -0.61 1.40
CA VAL A 69 11.97 0.50 2.28
C VAL A 69 12.03 0.07 3.74
N ASP A 70 12.77 0.84 4.53
CA ASP A 70 12.83 0.68 5.98
C ASP A 70 11.44 0.91 6.62
N GLY A 71 11.10 0.05 7.58
CA GLY A 71 9.86 0.18 8.33
C GLY A 71 9.92 1.28 9.39
N ILE A 72 8.76 1.67 9.90
CA ILE A 72 8.66 2.62 11.01
C ILE A 72 8.83 1.88 12.35
N THR A 73 9.71 2.41 13.20
CA THR A 73 9.93 1.85 14.55
C THR A 73 8.66 1.94 15.38
N GLY A 74 8.28 0.85 16.03
CA GLY A 74 7.02 0.75 16.79
C GLY A 74 5.80 0.37 15.95
N ALA A 75 5.91 0.38 14.62
CA ALA A 75 4.85 0.04 13.67
C ALA A 75 5.29 -1.06 12.69
N SER A 76 6.05 -2.05 13.16
CA SER A 76 6.64 -3.09 12.31
C SER A 76 5.60 -3.94 11.58
N ALA A 77 4.50 -4.29 12.24
CA ALA A 77 3.42 -5.08 11.65
C ALA A 77 2.73 -4.31 10.52
N THR A 78 2.36 -3.06 10.78
CA THR A 78 1.77 -2.15 9.79
C THR A 78 2.73 -1.90 8.62
N SER A 79 4.01 -1.63 8.92
CA SER A 79 5.02 -1.38 7.90
C SER A 79 5.20 -2.58 6.98
N ARG A 80 5.12 -3.80 7.53
CA ARG A 80 5.16 -5.02 6.74
C ARG A 80 3.92 -5.15 5.86
N ALA A 81 2.73 -4.92 6.41
CA ALA A 81 1.47 -5.01 5.66
C ALA A 81 1.43 -4.04 4.47
N ILE A 82 1.83 -2.77 4.66
CA ILE A 82 1.91 -1.78 3.57
C ILE A 82 2.90 -2.23 2.50
N LYS A 83 4.07 -2.75 2.90
CA LYS A 83 5.07 -3.24 1.93
C LYS A 83 4.57 -4.45 1.15
N GLU A 84 3.88 -5.38 1.80
CA GLU A 84 3.27 -6.54 1.13
C GLU A 84 2.17 -6.09 0.17
N ALA A 85 1.26 -5.21 0.60
CA ALA A 85 0.20 -4.65 -0.24
C ALA A 85 0.77 -3.90 -1.46
N THR A 86 1.83 -3.11 -1.26
CA THR A 86 2.50 -2.40 -2.36
C THR A 86 3.14 -3.37 -3.35
N LYS A 87 3.80 -4.43 -2.85
CA LYS A 87 4.40 -5.46 -3.72
C LYS A 87 3.34 -6.15 -4.57
N ASP A 88 2.21 -6.50 -3.96
CA ASP A 88 1.08 -7.11 -4.66
C ASP A 88 0.55 -6.17 -5.77
N ALA A 89 0.33 -4.89 -5.47
CA ALA A 89 -0.09 -3.90 -6.46
C ALA A 89 0.94 -3.71 -7.59
N LEU A 90 2.23 -3.66 -7.26
CA LEU A 90 3.32 -3.55 -8.24
C LEU A 90 3.40 -4.78 -9.15
N GLN A 91 3.22 -5.98 -8.59
CA GLN A 91 3.18 -7.21 -9.38
C GLN A 91 2.02 -7.16 -10.38
N GLN A 92 0.83 -6.73 -9.95
CA GLN A 92 -0.30 -6.53 -10.87
C GLN A 92 0.02 -5.50 -11.96
N ALA A 93 0.70 -4.40 -11.59
CA ALA A 93 1.13 -3.37 -12.54
C ALA A 93 2.12 -3.87 -13.58
N GLN A 94 3.03 -4.76 -13.19
CA GLN A 94 4.05 -5.33 -14.08
C GLN A 94 3.55 -6.53 -14.91
N GLN A 95 2.39 -7.10 -14.58
CA GLN A 95 1.77 -8.20 -15.33
C GLN A 95 0.70 -7.72 -16.32
N ASN A 96 0.37 -6.42 -16.32
CA ASN A 96 -0.58 -5.78 -17.24
C ASN A 96 0.13 -5.12 -18.43
#